data_AF-A0A7Y1YED8-F1
#
_entry.id   AF-A0A7Y1YED8-F1
#
_cell.length_a   1.000
_cell.length_b   1.000
_cell.length_c   1.000
_cell.angle_alpha   90.00
_cell.angle_beta   90.00
_cell.angle_gamma   90.00
#
_symmetry.space_group_name_H-M   'P 1'
#
loop_
_entity.id
_entity.type
_entity.pdbx_description
1 polymer ?
#
loop_
_entity_poly.entity_id
_entity_poly.type
_entity_poly.pdbx_seq_one_letter_code
_entity_poly.pdbx_strand_id
1 'polypeptide(L)'
;MQIQGWWWKWLGVILIFYSLLVGLLVPLGPGITSVSPNTAKHGEVVEIKIEGYNTNFAKEGTKVWLKVKDRAIGADHIQVIDRRNMRASFAMPRSLPSKDTIVNLTLITYTPNDGHSVLPSALFVIGNDLSQQTSDEWKANIISTDMPASFHFPFRNILAETIRNTYYHVVLWFAMMIIFLISMISSVRHIRTGSLDADHKALGYASVGTLLGILGILTGAVWAKNTWGAYWSFDVKQNMSAIAMLIYAAYFILRQSISDPDLAKRFAAVYNIFAFCMLIPLLYIIPRMTDSLHPGSGGNPAFGSEDLDNTMRMVFYPAIIGWILFGCWMSNVTWRYLRIRDRTSP
;
A
#
# COMPACT_ATOMS: atom_id res chain seq x y z
N MET A 1 -26.32 -28.40 17.81
CA MET A 1 -25.54 -27.70 16.76
C MET A 1 -24.05 -27.79 17.11
N GLN A 2 -23.30 -28.71 16.49
CA GLN A 2 -21.86 -28.84 16.75
C GLN A 2 -21.10 -27.68 16.09
N ILE A 3 -20.87 -26.61 16.84
CA ILE A 3 -19.97 -25.50 16.47
C ILE A 3 -18.49 -25.95 16.51
N GLN A 4 -18.21 -27.11 17.13
CA GLN A 4 -16.88 -27.72 17.17
C GLN A 4 -16.40 -28.08 15.75
N GLY A 5 -15.52 -27.24 15.20
CA GLY A 5 -14.82 -27.45 13.92
C GLY A 5 -15.03 -26.35 12.88
N TRP A 6 -15.99 -25.43 13.08
CA TRP A 6 -16.36 -24.40 12.09
C TRP A 6 -16.02 -22.97 12.53
N TRP A 7 -15.62 -22.78 13.80
CA TRP A 7 -15.35 -21.46 14.38
C TRP A 7 -14.36 -20.61 13.56
N TRP A 8 -13.32 -21.23 12.99
CA TRP A 8 -12.29 -20.54 12.21
C TRP A 8 -12.82 -20.04 10.86
N LYS A 9 -13.84 -20.69 10.29
CA LYS A 9 -14.51 -20.22 9.07
C LYS A 9 -15.32 -18.96 9.35
N TRP A 10 -16.10 -18.99 10.44
CA TRP A 10 -16.85 -17.84 10.92
C TRP A 10 -15.94 -16.69 11.29
N LEU A 11 -14.83 -16.97 11.99
CA LEU A 11 -13.80 -15.97 12.28
C LEU A 11 -13.27 -15.35 10.98
N GLY A 12 -12.92 -16.16 9.96
CA GLY A 12 -12.47 -15.65 8.68
C GLY A 12 -13.46 -14.67 8.04
N VAL A 13 -14.75 -15.02 8.01
CA VAL A 13 -15.81 -14.15 7.48
C VAL A 13 -15.98 -12.87 8.31
N ILE A 14 -15.99 -12.98 9.64
CA ILE A 14 -16.13 -11.84 10.56
C ILE A 14 -14.96 -10.87 10.36
N LEU A 15 -13.72 -11.36 10.24
CA LEU A 15 -12.55 -10.52 10.04
C LEU A 15 -12.54 -9.81 8.69
N ILE A 16 -12.98 -10.48 7.62
CA ILE A 16 -13.14 -9.85 6.29
C ILE A 16 -14.23 -8.78 6.33
N PHE A 17 -15.36 -9.05 7.00
CA PHE A 17 -16.45 -8.08 7.11
C PHE A 17 -16.07 -6.88 7.98
N TYR A 18 -15.37 -7.13 9.10
CA TYR A 18 -14.78 -6.09 9.93
C TYR A 18 -13.84 -5.21 9.12
N SER A 19 -12.93 -5.79 8.34
CA SER A 19 -11.98 -4.99 7.57
C SER A 19 -12.64 -4.20 6.45
N LEU A 20 -13.69 -4.74 5.83
CA LEU A 20 -14.51 -4.02 4.85
C LEU A 20 -15.22 -2.83 5.49
N LEU A 21 -15.91 -3.02 6.62
CA LEU A 21 -16.64 -1.94 7.27
C LEU A 21 -15.70 -0.85 7.79
N VAL A 22 -14.70 -1.23 8.60
CA VAL A 22 -13.78 -0.25 9.19
C VAL A 22 -12.92 0.41 8.11
N GLY A 23 -12.46 -0.36 7.12
CA GLY A 23 -11.68 0.15 5.99
C GLY A 23 -12.43 1.17 5.12
N LEU A 24 -13.77 1.14 5.08
CA LEU A 24 -14.59 2.10 4.34
C LEU A 24 -15.11 3.25 5.21
N LEU A 25 -15.44 2.99 6.48
CA LEU A 25 -16.15 3.95 7.33
C LEU A 25 -15.24 4.90 8.11
N VAL A 26 -14.01 4.48 8.43
CA VAL A 26 -13.07 5.35 9.18
C VAL A 26 -12.57 6.46 8.26
N PRO A 27 -12.72 7.74 8.60
CA PRO A 27 -12.28 8.83 7.73
C PRO A 27 -10.75 8.89 7.61
N LEU A 28 -10.25 9.52 6.55
CA LEU A 28 -8.85 9.96 6.54
C LEU A 28 -8.69 11.17 7.45
N GLY A 29 -7.50 11.32 8.01
CA GLY A 29 -7.11 12.46 8.80
C GLY A 29 -6.97 13.73 7.96
N PRO A 30 -6.72 14.86 8.63
CA PRO A 30 -6.49 16.14 8.00
C PRO A 30 -5.23 16.10 7.11
N GLY A 31 -5.30 16.77 5.97
CA GLY A 31 -4.22 16.84 5.00
C GLY A 31 -4.30 18.06 4.09
N ILE A 32 -3.27 18.29 3.29
CA ILE A 32 -3.24 19.39 2.32
C ILE A 32 -3.28 18.79 0.91
N THR A 33 -4.23 19.23 0.09
CA THR A 33 -4.43 18.72 -1.28
C THR A 33 -3.65 19.52 -2.31
N SER A 34 -3.63 20.84 -2.18
CA SER A 34 -3.05 21.71 -3.20
C SER A 34 -2.62 23.06 -2.62
N VAL A 35 -1.76 23.74 -3.37
CA VAL A 35 -1.43 25.16 -3.17
C VAL A 35 -1.46 25.90 -4.49
N SER A 36 -1.80 27.19 -4.46
CA SER A 36 -1.80 28.05 -5.64
C SER A 36 -1.41 29.49 -5.26
N PRO A 37 -0.43 30.12 -5.94
CA PRO A 37 0.46 29.54 -6.94
C PRO A 37 1.40 28.49 -6.31
N ASN A 38 1.91 27.57 -7.14
CA ASN A 38 2.93 26.60 -6.74
C ASN A 38 4.35 27.06 -7.11
N THR A 39 4.53 28.28 -7.59
CA THR A 39 5.83 28.87 -7.90
C THR A 39 5.98 30.23 -7.22
N ALA A 40 7.20 30.56 -6.79
CA ALA A 40 7.55 31.88 -6.25
C ALA A 40 8.95 32.32 -6.71
N LYS A 41 9.23 33.61 -6.56
CA LYS A 41 10.57 34.17 -6.69
C LYS A 41 11.13 34.51 -5.31
N HIS A 42 12.43 34.40 -5.17
CA HIS A 42 13.13 34.85 -3.97
C HIS A 42 13.06 36.39 -3.84
N GLY A 43 13.05 36.91 -2.60
CA GLY A 43 13.02 38.35 -2.33
C GLY A 43 11.69 39.06 -2.53
N GLU A 44 10.62 38.35 -2.92
CA GLU A 44 9.26 38.88 -3.10
C GLU A 44 8.32 38.37 -2.00
N VAL A 45 7.23 39.10 -1.75
CA VAL A 45 6.13 38.58 -0.92
C VAL A 45 5.25 37.69 -1.79
N VAL A 46 5.09 36.44 -1.39
CA VAL A 46 4.18 35.50 -2.06
C VAL A 46 2.97 35.22 -1.17
N GLU A 47 1.78 35.35 -1.73
CA GLU A 47 0.55 34.85 -1.11
C GLU A 47 0.18 33.51 -1.77
N ILE A 48 0.06 32.47 -0.96
CA ILE A 48 -0.41 31.15 -1.41
C ILE A 48 -1.80 30.86 -0.84
N LYS A 49 -2.70 30.39 -1.71
CA LYS A 49 -3.94 29.72 -1.32
C LYS A 49 -3.61 28.26 -1.00
N ILE A 50 -4.10 27.78 0.13
CA ILE A 50 -3.90 26.41 0.64
C ILE A 50 -5.26 25.75 0.72
N GLU A 51 -5.39 24.59 0.08
CA GLU A 51 -6.60 23.75 0.13
C GLU A 51 -6.34 22.49 0.95
N GLY A 52 -7.22 22.23 1.92
CA GLY A 52 -7.16 21.11 2.85
C GLY A 52 -8.17 20.01 2.55
N TYR A 53 -7.85 18.80 3.01
CA TYR A 53 -8.71 17.63 3.02
C TYR A 53 -9.02 17.23 4.46
N ASN A 54 -10.30 17.15 4.81
CA ASN A 54 -10.76 16.88 6.18
C ASN A 54 -10.10 17.75 7.27
N THR A 55 -9.69 18.97 6.91
CA THR A 55 -9.12 19.96 7.84
C THR A 55 -10.21 20.79 8.50
N ASN A 56 -9.85 21.39 9.62
CA ASN A 56 -10.63 22.36 10.37
C ASN A 56 -9.76 23.59 10.66
N PHE A 57 -9.35 24.28 9.59
CA PHE A 57 -8.58 25.52 9.72
C PHE A 57 -9.31 26.51 10.64
N ALA A 58 -8.63 26.94 11.70
CA ALA A 58 -9.17 27.79 12.74
C ALA A 58 -8.50 29.17 12.69
N LYS A 59 -9.26 30.25 12.90
CA LYS A 59 -8.69 31.61 12.88
C LYS A 59 -7.61 31.81 13.94
N GLU A 60 -7.77 31.17 15.10
CA GLU A 60 -6.79 31.23 16.18
C GLU A 60 -5.94 29.97 16.22
N GLY A 61 -4.65 30.13 16.52
CA GLY A 61 -3.70 29.03 16.71
C GLY A 61 -3.21 28.35 15.43
N THR A 62 -3.78 28.66 14.26
CA THR A 62 -3.27 28.15 12.98
C THR A 62 -1.91 28.75 12.67
N LYS A 63 -0.96 27.88 12.30
CA LYS A 63 0.39 28.26 11.90
C LYS A 63 0.75 27.60 10.59
N VAL A 64 1.52 28.28 9.76
CA VAL A 64 1.94 27.80 8.45
C VAL A 64 3.42 28.07 8.26
N TRP A 65 4.14 27.08 7.74
CA TRP A 65 5.56 27.15 7.47
C TRP A 65 5.90 26.62 6.08
N LEU A 66 6.96 27.17 5.50
CA LEU A 66 7.65 26.59 4.35
C LEU A 66 9.02 26.07 4.80
N LYS A 67 9.24 24.77 4.61
CA LYS A 67 10.44 24.04 5.04
C LYS A 67 11.31 23.64 3.85
N VAL A 68 12.62 23.75 4.01
CA VAL A 68 13.66 23.25 3.10
C VAL A 68 14.76 22.62 3.94
N LYS A 69 15.05 21.33 3.70
CA LYS A 69 15.99 20.54 4.52
C LYS A 69 15.63 20.69 6.00
N ASP A 70 16.52 21.23 6.84
CA ASP A 70 16.31 21.42 8.28
C ASP A 70 15.89 22.84 8.67
N ARG A 71 15.56 23.67 7.68
CA ARG A 71 15.26 25.09 7.85
C ARG A 71 13.84 25.41 7.45
N ALA A 72 13.25 26.43 8.07
CA ALA A 72 11.89 26.85 7.77
C ALA A 72 11.68 28.36 7.93
N ILE A 73 10.72 28.89 7.18
CA ILE A 73 10.15 30.22 7.37
C ILE A 73 8.68 30.09 7.78
N GLY A 74 8.20 30.99 8.63
CA GLY A 74 6.79 31.08 9.01
C GLY A 74 6.02 32.05 8.10
N ALA A 75 4.71 31.87 7.99
CA ALA A 75 3.86 32.85 7.32
C ALA A 75 3.75 34.13 8.15
N ASP A 76 3.84 35.28 7.48
CA ASP A 76 3.68 36.61 8.09
C ASP A 76 2.22 36.93 8.37
N HIS A 77 1.34 36.52 7.46
CA HIS A 77 -0.10 36.72 7.58
C HIS A 77 -0.85 35.46 7.15
N ILE A 78 -1.84 35.05 7.94
CA ILE A 78 -2.69 33.90 7.65
C ILE A 78 -4.15 34.37 7.67
N GLN A 79 -4.85 34.15 6.57
CA GLN A 79 -6.28 34.41 6.43
C GLN A 79 -7.02 33.10 6.23
N VAL A 80 -7.73 32.64 7.27
CA VAL A 80 -8.63 31.48 7.14
C VAL A 80 -9.90 31.92 6.42
N ILE A 81 -10.16 31.34 5.25
CA ILE A 81 -11.35 31.60 4.43
C ILE A 81 -12.50 30.74 4.94
N ASP A 82 -12.25 29.43 5.06
CA ASP A 82 -13.18 28.45 5.61
C ASP A 82 -12.41 27.27 6.22
N ARG A 83 -13.11 26.20 6.64
CA ARG A 83 -12.50 25.02 7.29
C ARG A 83 -11.44 24.29 6.43
N ARG A 84 -11.51 24.44 5.10
CA ARG A 84 -10.62 23.78 4.13
C ARG A 84 -9.81 24.74 3.28
N ASN A 85 -10.04 26.04 3.37
CA ASN A 85 -9.33 27.02 2.56
C ASN A 85 -8.72 28.09 3.46
N MET A 86 -7.44 28.38 3.25
CA MET A 86 -6.78 29.55 3.84
C MET A 86 -5.79 30.17 2.87
N ARG A 87 -5.42 31.42 3.13
CA ARG A 87 -4.31 32.11 2.46
C ARG A 87 -3.19 32.33 3.46
N ALA A 88 -1.96 32.15 3.03
CA ALA A 88 -0.77 32.45 3.81
C ALA A 88 0.19 33.30 2.98
N SER A 89 0.66 34.40 3.55
CA SER A 89 1.65 35.28 2.96
C SER A 89 3.03 35.02 3.55
N PHE A 90 4.04 35.00 2.69
CA PHE A 90 5.44 34.81 3.07
C PHE A 90 6.30 35.87 2.40
N ALA A 91 7.08 36.61 3.19
CA ALA A 91 8.20 37.40 2.71
C ALA A 91 9.35 36.44 2.37
N MET A 92 9.55 36.14 1.08
CA MET A 92 10.57 35.20 0.66
C MET A 92 11.96 35.79 0.91
N PRO A 93 12.84 35.09 1.66
CA PRO A 93 14.23 35.47 1.82
C PRO A 93 14.91 35.69 0.47
N ARG A 94 15.81 36.67 0.40
CA ARG A 94 16.61 36.90 -0.82
C ARG A 94 17.59 35.77 -1.07
N SER A 95 18.14 35.19 0.00
CA SER A 95 19.04 34.04 -0.06
C SER A 95 18.29 32.73 0.23
N LEU A 96 18.56 31.73 -0.60
CA LEU A 96 17.99 30.39 -0.45
C LEU A 96 19.03 29.43 0.15
N PRO A 97 18.64 28.52 1.06
CA PRO A 97 19.54 27.55 1.67
C PRO A 97 19.78 26.33 0.76
N SER A 98 19.91 26.55 -0.55
CA SER A 98 20.36 25.54 -1.51
C SER A 98 21.20 26.16 -2.62
N LYS A 99 22.02 25.33 -3.27
CA LYS A 99 22.81 25.72 -4.45
C LYS A 99 22.07 25.51 -5.77
N ASP A 100 20.87 24.95 -5.68
CA ASP A 100 20.04 24.60 -6.84
C ASP A 100 19.32 25.83 -7.36
N THR A 101 19.20 25.96 -8.69
CA THR A 101 18.43 27.03 -9.35
C THR A 101 16.94 26.97 -9.01
N ILE A 102 16.43 25.79 -8.68
CA ILE A 102 15.05 25.56 -8.26
C ILE A 102 15.08 24.87 -6.89
N VAL A 103 14.47 25.52 -5.91
CA VAL A 103 14.39 25.01 -4.53
C VAL A 103 12.96 24.61 -4.23
N ASN A 104 12.77 23.35 -3.84
CA ASN A 104 11.46 22.81 -3.50
C ASN A 104 11.19 23.03 -2.01
N LEU A 105 10.12 23.74 -1.69
CA LEU A 105 9.68 23.98 -0.32
C LEU A 105 8.52 23.05 0.04
N THR A 106 8.62 22.43 1.21
CA THR A 106 7.56 21.64 1.82
C THR A 106 6.67 22.55 2.64
N LEU A 107 5.37 22.53 2.38
CA LEU A 107 4.41 23.26 3.19
C LEU A 107 4.04 22.42 4.42
N ILE A 108 4.06 23.06 5.58
CA ILE A 108 3.64 22.47 6.84
C ILE A 108 2.59 23.39 7.45
N THR A 109 1.44 22.86 7.82
CA THR A 109 0.39 23.58 8.54
C THR A 109 0.21 22.96 9.91
N TYR A 110 -0.20 23.75 10.88
CA TYR A 110 -0.64 23.30 12.19
C TYR A 110 -1.97 23.97 12.53
N THR A 111 -2.92 23.21 13.04
CA THR A 111 -4.10 23.75 13.73
C THR A 111 -4.26 23.08 15.09
N PRO A 112 -4.82 23.75 16.11
CA PRO A 112 -5.07 23.13 17.40
C PRO A 112 -5.98 21.89 17.34
N ASN A 113 -6.88 21.83 16.35
CA ASN A 113 -7.87 20.75 16.22
C ASN A 113 -7.37 19.57 15.39
N ASP A 114 -6.46 19.81 14.45
CA ASP A 114 -6.04 18.82 13.45
C ASP A 114 -4.57 18.38 13.63
N GLY A 115 -3.80 19.12 14.42
CA GLY A 115 -2.35 18.95 14.51
C GLY A 115 -1.67 19.34 13.20
N HIS A 116 -0.63 18.60 12.81
CA HIS A 116 0.19 18.91 11.65
C HIS A 116 -0.33 18.28 10.35
N SER A 117 -0.28 19.04 9.26
CA SER A 117 -0.42 18.50 7.91
C SER A 117 0.75 18.94 7.03
N VAL A 118 1.15 18.07 6.10
CA VAL A 118 2.34 18.28 5.28
C VAL A 118 1.99 18.12 3.81
N LEU A 119 2.50 19.02 2.98
CA LEU A 119 2.54 18.88 1.52
C LEU A 119 4.00 19.01 1.06
N PRO A 120 4.66 17.89 0.72
CA PRO A 120 5.98 17.91 0.13
C PRO A 120 5.97 18.64 -1.22
N SER A 121 7.06 19.34 -1.54
CA SER A 121 7.24 20.05 -2.83
C SER A 121 6.05 20.94 -3.20
N ALA A 122 5.50 21.66 -2.22
CA ALA A 122 4.35 22.53 -2.40
C ALA A 122 4.67 23.77 -3.24
N LEU A 123 5.83 24.40 -3.00
CA LEU A 123 6.23 25.65 -3.65
C LEU A 123 7.62 25.51 -4.27
N PHE A 124 7.73 25.83 -5.55
CA PHE A 124 8.98 25.85 -6.30
C PHE A 124 9.51 27.29 -6.37
N VAL A 125 10.65 27.54 -5.73
CA VAL A 125 11.27 28.86 -5.73
C VAL A 125 12.38 28.90 -6.76
N ILE A 126 12.27 29.84 -7.70
CA ILE A 126 13.29 30.07 -8.73
C ILE A 126 14.21 31.18 -8.24
N GLY A 127 15.51 30.88 -8.15
CA GLY A 127 16.52 31.85 -7.76
C GLY A 127 17.93 31.33 -8.02
N ASN A 128 18.77 32.17 -8.64
CA ASN A 128 20.20 31.93 -8.75
C ASN A 128 20.89 32.77 -7.67
N ASP A 129 21.03 32.24 -6.46
CA ASP A 129 21.84 32.90 -5.43
C ASP A 129 23.06 32.05 -5.08
N LEU A 130 24.24 32.58 -5.39
CA LEU A 130 25.55 32.01 -5.11
C LEU A 130 26.05 32.39 -3.70
N SER A 131 25.29 33.17 -2.93
CA SER A 131 25.72 33.64 -1.62
C SER A 131 25.40 32.61 -0.52
N GLN A 132 26.46 32.01 0.02
CA GLN A 132 26.45 31.17 1.23
C GLN A 132 26.21 32.00 2.51
N GLN A 133 25.20 32.88 2.53
CA GLN A 133 24.80 33.54 3.77
C GLN A 133 23.62 32.79 4.39
N THR A 134 23.95 32.07 5.46
CA THR A 134 23.03 31.54 6.45
C THR A 134 22.26 32.70 7.08
N SER A 135 21.21 33.19 6.40
CA SER A 135 20.35 34.20 6.99
C SER A 135 19.60 33.61 8.18
N ASP A 136 19.56 34.35 9.28
CA ASP A 136 18.75 34.04 10.47
C ASP A 136 17.25 33.93 10.14
N GLU A 137 16.85 34.37 8.96
CA GLU A 137 15.49 34.35 8.41
C GLU A 137 14.91 32.93 8.31
N TRP A 138 15.75 31.90 8.13
CA TRP A 138 15.34 30.51 7.94
C TRP A 138 15.30 29.67 9.24
N LYS A 139 14.92 30.28 10.37
CA LYS A 139 14.95 29.68 11.72
C LYS A 139 13.58 29.55 12.39
N ALA A 140 12.52 29.32 11.63
CA ALA A 140 11.21 29.10 12.24
C ALA A 140 11.18 27.76 13.01
N ASN A 141 10.92 27.83 14.32
CA ASN A 141 10.70 26.65 15.15
C ASN A 141 9.37 26.00 14.75
N ILE A 142 9.44 24.87 14.05
CA ILE A 142 8.28 24.01 13.82
C ILE A 142 8.01 23.32 15.16
N ILE A 143 6.97 23.79 15.84
CA ILE A 143 6.55 23.22 17.13
C ILE A 143 6.14 21.77 16.86
N SER A 144 6.75 20.81 17.55
CA SER A 144 6.23 19.45 17.63
C SER A 144 5.17 19.42 18.73
N THR A 145 3.92 19.67 18.36
CA THR A 145 2.79 19.56 19.30
C THR A 145 2.13 18.20 19.13
N ASP A 146 1.74 17.59 20.25
CA ASP A 146 1.04 16.30 20.25
C ASP A 146 -0.21 16.38 19.36
N MET A 147 -0.34 15.42 18.45
CA MET A 147 -1.53 15.30 17.61
C MET A 147 -2.75 15.04 18.50
N PRO A 148 -3.86 15.78 18.34
CA PRO A 148 -5.08 15.46 19.06
C PRO A 148 -5.50 14.02 18.72
N ALA A 149 -5.74 13.22 19.77
CA ALA A 149 -6.07 11.80 19.62
C ALA A 149 -7.44 11.65 18.94
N SER A 150 -7.44 11.43 17.63
CA SER A 150 -8.64 11.13 16.85
C SER A 150 -8.41 9.88 16.00
N PHE A 151 -9.43 9.03 15.91
CA PHE A 151 -9.33 7.77 15.19
C PHE A 151 -9.62 8.00 13.70
N HIS A 152 -8.55 8.11 12.91
CA HIS A 152 -8.61 8.29 11.46
C HIS A 152 -7.44 7.56 10.79
N PHE A 153 -7.57 7.24 9.50
CA PHE A 153 -6.43 6.76 8.71
C PHE A 153 -5.51 7.92 8.30
N PRO A 154 -4.21 7.72 8.08
CA PRO A 154 -3.30 8.80 7.71
C PRO A 154 -3.62 9.32 6.30
N PHE A 155 -3.63 10.64 6.14
CA PHE A 155 -3.67 11.26 4.82
C PHE A 155 -2.27 11.21 4.17
N ARG A 156 -2.20 10.73 2.92
CA ARG A 156 -0.97 10.71 2.11
C ARG A 156 -1.26 11.44 0.81
N ASN A 157 -0.50 12.48 0.47
CA ASN A 157 -0.86 13.39 -0.63
C ASN A 157 -1.00 12.68 -1.99
N ILE A 158 -0.19 11.65 -2.26
CA ILE A 158 -0.26 10.86 -3.50
C ILE A 158 -1.44 9.88 -3.49
N LEU A 159 -1.69 9.23 -2.34
CA LEU A 159 -2.69 8.15 -2.26
C LEU A 159 -4.09 8.68 -1.98
N ALA A 160 -4.22 9.67 -1.10
CA ALA A 160 -5.48 10.16 -0.56
C ALA A 160 -6.41 8.98 -0.20
N GLU A 161 -7.68 9.03 -0.61
CA GLU A 161 -8.69 8.00 -0.37
C GLU A 161 -8.34 6.61 -0.95
N THR A 162 -7.48 6.55 -1.97
CA THR A 162 -7.09 5.26 -2.57
C THR A 162 -6.25 4.40 -1.62
N ILE A 163 -5.67 4.98 -0.55
CA ILE A 163 -4.89 4.23 0.46
C ILE A 163 -5.69 3.08 1.10
N ARG A 164 -7.02 3.21 1.17
CA ARG A 164 -7.92 2.17 1.68
C ARG A 164 -7.80 0.86 0.92
N ASN A 165 -7.44 0.92 -0.36
CA ASN A 165 -7.29 -0.29 -1.17
C ASN A 165 -6.13 -1.18 -0.69
N THR A 166 -5.27 -0.67 0.20
CA THR A 166 -4.29 -1.50 0.94
C THR A 166 -4.96 -2.66 1.68
N TYR A 167 -6.16 -2.46 2.25
CA TYR A 167 -6.89 -3.49 3.02
C TYR A 167 -7.55 -4.57 2.15
N TYR A 168 -7.58 -4.39 0.83
CA TYR A 168 -8.24 -5.29 -0.10
C TYR A 168 -7.25 -5.88 -1.10
N HIS A 169 -6.45 -5.04 -1.75
CA HIS A 169 -5.46 -5.47 -2.72
C HIS A 169 -4.27 -6.18 -2.06
N VAL A 170 -3.60 -5.52 -1.11
CA VAL A 170 -2.32 -6.02 -0.56
C VAL A 170 -2.54 -7.30 0.26
N VAL A 171 -3.65 -7.37 1.00
CA VAL A 171 -3.97 -8.54 1.82
C VAL A 171 -4.18 -9.82 1.00
N LEU A 172 -4.65 -9.70 -0.25
CA LEU A 172 -4.80 -10.84 -1.16
C LEU A 172 -3.45 -11.44 -1.50
N TRP A 173 -2.39 -10.63 -1.67
CA TRP A 173 -1.04 -11.13 -1.92
C TRP A 173 -0.47 -11.87 -0.71
N PHE A 174 -0.68 -11.38 0.51
CA PHE A 174 -0.28 -12.09 1.72
C PHE A 174 -1.01 -13.43 1.86
N ALA A 175 -2.33 -13.44 1.65
CA ALA A 175 -3.11 -14.68 1.67
C ALA A 175 -2.65 -15.65 0.58
N MET A 176 -2.45 -15.17 -0.65
CA MET A 176 -1.94 -15.94 -1.78
C MET A 176 -0.59 -16.62 -1.44
N MET A 177 0.36 -15.89 -0.86
CA MET A 177 1.67 -16.45 -0.49
C MET A 177 1.55 -17.60 0.52
N ILE A 178 0.70 -17.46 1.53
CA ILE A 178 0.48 -18.53 2.53
C ILE A 178 -0.24 -19.73 1.89
N ILE A 179 -1.24 -19.49 1.05
CA ILE A 179 -1.97 -20.55 0.35
C ILE A 179 -1.07 -21.32 -0.61
N PHE A 180 -0.20 -20.63 -1.35
CA PHE A 180 0.81 -21.27 -2.20
C PHE A 180 1.89 -21.99 -1.39
N LEU A 181 2.28 -21.49 -0.23
CA LEU A 181 3.20 -22.21 0.67
C LEU A 181 2.59 -23.55 1.11
N ILE A 182 1.31 -23.57 1.50
CA ILE A 182 0.61 -24.81 1.88
C ILE A 182 0.49 -25.75 0.67
N SER A 183 0.26 -25.21 -0.52
CA SER A 183 0.26 -25.96 -1.77
C SER A 183 1.62 -26.64 -2.02
N MET A 184 2.73 -25.90 -1.91
CA MET A 184 4.08 -26.40 -2.07
C MET A 184 4.42 -27.49 -1.04
N ILE A 185 4.09 -27.27 0.25
CA ILE A 185 4.28 -28.27 1.30
C ILE A 185 3.50 -29.56 0.99
N SER A 186 2.29 -29.42 0.45
CA SER A 186 1.47 -30.56 0.03
C SER A 186 2.09 -31.32 -1.15
N SER A 187 2.69 -30.61 -2.11
CA SER A 187 3.49 -31.21 -3.20
C SER A 187 4.69 -31.99 -2.67
N VAL A 188 5.46 -31.42 -1.73
CA VAL A 188 6.58 -32.13 -1.08
C VAL A 188 6.10 -33.40 -0.39
N ARG A 189 4.97 -33.32 0.33
CA ARG A 189 4.36 -34.49 0.98
C ARG A 189 3.93 -35.54 -0.04
N HIS A 190 3.35 -35.14 -1.17
CA HIS A 190 2.95 -36.06 -2.23
C HIS A 190 4.17 -36.83 -2.77
N ILE A 191 5.26 -36.13 -3.11
CA ILE A 191 6.49 -36.77 -3.62
C ILE A 191 7.08 -37.74 -2.59
N ARG A 192 7.10 -37.37 -1.31
CA ARG A 192 7.66 -38.20 -0.24
C ARG A 192 6.83 -39.44 0.10
N THR A 193 5.51 -39.39 -0.08
CA THR A 193 4.59 -40.43 0.44
C THR A 193 3.77 -41.14 -0.63
N GLY A 194 3.72 -40.62 -1.86
CA GLY A 194 2.79 -41.07 -2.90
C GLY A 194 1.31 -40.79 -2.60
N SER A 195 1.00 -40.04 -1.53
CA SER A 195 -0.38 -39.84 -1.09
C SER A 195 -1.20 -39.04 -2.10
N LEU A 196 -2.30 -39.63 -2.61
CA LEU A 196 -3.25 -38.95 -3.49
C LEU A 196 -3.95 -37.77 -2.80
N ASP A 197 -4.31 -37.91 -1.51
CA ASP A 197 -4.89 -36.82 -0.73
C ASP A 197 -3.93 -35.61 -0.63
N ALA A 198 -2.61 -35.84 -0.59
CA ALA A 198 -1.62 -34.75 -0.58
C ALA A 198 -1.55 -34.03 -1.94
N ASP A 199 -1.69 -34.76 -3.04
CA ASP A 199 -1.76 -34.21 -4.38
C ASP A 199 -3.05 -33.39 -4.61
N HIS A 200 -4.21 -33.90 -4.21
CA HIS A 200 -5.47 -33.13 -4.27
C HIS A 200 -5.39 -31.84 -3.46
N LYS A 201 -4.74 -31.88 -2.29
CA LYS A 201 -4.48 -30.66 -1.50
C LYS A 201 -3.59 -29.70 -2.26
N ALA A 202 -2.46 -30.17 -2.80
CA ALA A 202 -1.56 -29.32 -3.58
C ALA A 202 -2.31 -28.59 -4.71
N LEU A 203 -3.08 -29.33 -5.50
CA LEU A 203 -3.89 -28.77 -6.58
C LEU A 203 -4.95 -27.80 -6.06
N GLY A 204 -5.69 -28.16 -5.01
CA GLY A 204 -6.75 -27.31 -4.44
C GLY A 204 -6.23 -25.98 -3.89
N TYR A 205 -5.11 -26.00 -3.16
CA TYR A 205 -4.46 -24.79 -2.67
C TYR A 205 -3.82 -23.98 -3.81
N ALA A 206 -3.23 -24.63 -4.82
CA ALA A 206 -2.71 -23.92 -6.00
C ALA A 206 -3.84 -23.18 -6.74
N SER A 207 -4.98 -23.83 -6.98
CA SER A 207 -6.14 -23.19 -7.64
C SER A 207 -6.65 -21.97 -6.89
N VAL A 208 -6.79 -22.06 -5.57
CA VAL A 208 -7.26 -20.93 -4.76
C VAL A 208 -6.20 -19.83 -4.65
N GLY A 209 -4.93 -20.18 -4.49
CA GLY A 209 -3.84 -19.20 -4.53
C GLY A 209 -3.84 -18.45 -5.86
N THR A 210 -4.01 -19.15 -6.98
CA THR A 210 -4.09 -18.51 -8.30
C THR A 210 -5.27 -17.57 -8.41
N LEU A 211 -6.45 -17.94 -7.89
CA LEU A 211 -7.60 -17.06 -7.83
C LEU A 211 -7.31 -15.78 -7.02
N LEU A 212 -6.70 -15.91 -5.84
CA LEU A 212 -6.33 -14.76 -5.01
C LEU A 212 -5.31 -13.85 -5.73
N GLY A 213 -4.35 -14.43 -6.45
CA GLY A 213 -3.39 -13.68 -7.26
C GLY A 213 -4.03 -12.93 -8.43
N ILE A 214 -5.01 -13.54 -9.12
CA ILE A 214 -5.80 -12.87 -10.18
C ILE A 214 -6.58 -11.69 -9.58
N LEU A 215 -7.28 -11.91 -8.46
CA LEU A 215 -7.99 -10.84 -7.75
C LEU A 215 -7.02 -9.75 -7.28
N GLY A 216 -5.81 -10.12 -6.86
CA GLY A 216 -4.72 -9.20 -6.54
C GLY A 216 -4.35 -8.32 -7.73
N ILE A 217 -4.09 -8.90 -8.91
CA ILE A 217 -3.80 -8.12 -10.13
C ILE A 217 -4.95 -7.17 -10.48
N LEU A 218 -6.20 -7.65 -10.47
CA LEU A 218 -7.36 -6.84 -10.84
C LEU A 218 -7.57 -5.66 -9.88
N THR A 219 -7.57 -5.91 -8.57
CA THR A 219 -7.72 -4.85 -7.57
C THR A 219 -6.54 -3.88 -7.57
N GLY A 220 -5.34 -4.36 -7.92
CA GLY A 220 -4.14 -3.54 -8.08
C GLY A 220 -4.20 -2.65 -9.30
N ALA A 221 -4.67 -3.16 -10.44
CA ALA A 221 -4.87 -2.36 -11.65
C ALA A 221 -5.90 -1.25 -11.42
N VAL A 222 -7.01 -1.54 -10.73
CA VAL A 222 -7.99 -0.52 -10.33
C VAL A 222 -7.35 0.52 -9.41
N TRP A 223 -6.54 0.10 -8.43
CA TRP A 223 -5.78 1.04 -7.60
C TRP A 223 -4.92 1.95 -8.49
N ALA A 224 -4.17 1.34 -9.40
CA ALA A 224 -3.20 2.05 -10.19
C ALA A 224 -3.83 3.08 -11.12
N LYS A 225 -4.99 2.75 -11.69
CA LYS A 225 -5.77 3.68 -12.50
C LYS A 225 -6.19 4.91 -11.72
N ASN A 226 -6.61 4.74 -10.47
CA ASN A 226 -7.12 5.84 -9.64
C ASN A 226 -6.00 6.71 -9.04
N THR A 227 -4.84 6.13 -8.73
CA THR A 227 -3.73 6.87 -8.12
C THR A 227 -2.77 7.46 -9.16
N TRP A 228 -2.45 6.71 -10.21
CA TRP A 228 -1.43 7.09 -11.21
C TRP A 228 -1.96 7.19 -12.65
N GLY A 229 -3.27 7.06 -12.85
CA GLY A 229 -3.92 7.37 -14.13
C GLY A 229 -3.94 6.23 -15.17
N ALA A 230 -3.31 5.09 -14.91
CA ALA A 230 -3.28 3.93 -15.82
C ALA A 230 -3.46 2.60 -15.07
N TYR A 231 -4.18 1.64 -15.67
CA TYR A 231 -4.35 0.29 -15.11
C TYR A 231 -3.04 -0.50 -15.05
N TRP A 232 -2.15 -0.20 -16.01
CA TRP A 232 -0.83 -0.80 -16.12
C TRP A 232 0.15 0.26 -16.61
N SER A 233 1.26 0.39 -15.93
CA SER A 233 2.31 1.38 -16.23
C SER A 233 3.67 0.71 -16.43
N PHE A 234 3.68 -0.62 -16.62
CA PHE A 234 4.90 -1.43 -16.74
C PHE A 234 5.85 -1.29 -15.55
N ASP A 235 5.31 -0.96 -14.39
CA ASP A 235 6.06 -0.95 -13.14
C ASP A 235 6.60 -2.33 -12.80
N VAL A 236 7.74 -2.38 -12.11
CA VAL A 236 8.40 -3.63 -11.74
C VAL A 236 7.49 -4.57 -10.96
N LYS A 237 6.71 -4.08 -9.97
CA LYS A 237 5.84 -4.93 -9.17
C LYS A 237 4.70 -5.48 -10.01
N GLN A 238 4.12 -4.67 -10.88
CA GLN A 238 3.10 -5.09 -11.84
C GLN A 238 3.63 -6.23 -12.73
N ASN A 239 4.75 -5.99 -13.43
CA ASN A 239 5.30 -6.97 -14.37
C ASN A 239 5.74 -8.26 -13.66
N MET A 240 6.40 -8.16 -12.50
CA MET A 240 6.84 -9.35 -11.76
C MET A 240 5.65 -10.15 -11.20
N SER A 241 4.59 -9.47 -10.75
CA SER A 241 3.33 -10.11 -10.38
C SER A 241 2.67 -10.85 -11.54
N ALA A 242 2.65 -10.25 -12.74
CA ALA A 242 2.12 -10.92 -13.93
C ALA A 242 2.93 -12.18 -14.30
N ILE A 243 4.27 -12.10 -14.28
CA ILE A 243 5.15 -13.24 -14.55
C ILE A 243 4.94 -14.35 -13.50
N ALA A 244 4.84 -14.00 -12.22
CA ALA A 244 4.54 -14.96 -11.16
C ALA A 244 3.22 -15.71 -11.42
N MET A 245 2.19 -14.99 -11.86
CA MET A 245 0.91 -15.59 -12.21
C MET A 245 0.98 -16.48 -13.47
N LEU A 246 1.78 -16.12 -14.48
CA LEU A 246 2.01 -16.96 -15.65
C LEU A 246 2.75 -18.26 -15.31
N ILE A 247 3.70 -18.22 -14.36
CA ILE A 247 4.36 -19.43 -13.85
C ILE A 247 3.32 -20.37 -13.21
N TYR A 248 2.40 -19.86 -12.40
CA TYR A 248 1.31 -20.70 -11.86
C TYR A 248 0.29 -21.13 -12.92
N ALA A 249 0.06 -20.36 -13.98
CA ALA A 249 -0.75 -20.83 -15.11
C ALA A 249 -0.08 -22.05 -15.79
N ALA A 250 1.24 -22.00 -15.98
CA ALA A 250 2.00 -23.10 -16.55
C ALA A 250 1.98 -24.37 -15.67
N TYR A 251 1.87 -24.25 -14.34
CA TYR A 251 1.63 -25.40 -13.46
C TYR A 251 0.38 -26.20 -13.86
N PHE A 252 -0.74 -25.52 -14.14
CA PHE A 252 -1.98 -26.20 -14.52
C PHE A 252 -1.92 -26.78 -15.93
N ILE A 253 -1.27 -26.08 -16.86
CA ILE A 253 -1.06 -26.56 -18.23
C ILE A 253 -0.20 -27.82 -18.23
N LEU A 254 0.94 -27.81 -17.53
CA LEU A 254 1.83 -28.96 -17.39
C LEU A 254 1.11 -30.18 -16.83
N ARG A 255 0.29 -29.98 -15.81
CA ARG A 255 -0.47 -31.06 -15.18
C ARG A 255 -1.49 -31.69 -16.14
N GLN A 256 -2.06 -30.92 -17.05
CA GLN A 256 -3.06 -31.40 -18.02
C GLN A 256 -2.44 -31.95 -19.31
N SER A 257 -1.18 -31.61 -19.63
CA SER A 257 -0.53 -32.03 -20.87
C SER A 257 0.08 -33.43 -20.82
N ILE A 258 0.17 -34.05 -19.64
CA ILE A 258 0.76 -35.37 -19.44
C ILE A 258 -0.35 -36.43 -19.39
N SER A 259 -0.29 -37.41 -20.29
CA SER A 259 -1.32 -38.46 -20.42
C SER A 259 -1.35 -39.45 -19.27
N ASP A 260 -0.19 -39.81 -18.70
CA ASP A 260 -0.11 -40.70 -17.54
C ASP A 260 -0.49 -39.91 -16.28
N PRO A 261 -1.60 -40.25 -15.59
CA PRO A 261 -2.08 -39.50 -14.44
C PRO A 261 -1.10 -39.46 -13.27
N ASP A 262 -0.34 -40.52 -13.03
CA ASP A 262 0.59 -40.58 -11.90
C ASP A 262 1.88 -39.83 -12.22
N LEU A 263 2.33 -39.90 -13.47
CA LEU A 263 3.42 -39.07 -13.97
C LEU A 263 3.05 -37.58 -13.90
N ALA A 264 1.84 -37.22 -14.33
CA ALA A 264 1.32 -35.85 -14.30
C ALA A 264 1.33 -35.26 -12.88
N LYS A 265 0.87 -36.01 -11.87
CA LYS A 265 0.87 -35.59 -10.47
C LYS A 265 2.29 -35.34 -9.94
N ARG A 266 3.24 -36.23 -10.26
CA ARG A 266 4.64 -36.10 -9.84
C ARG A 266 5.31 -34.87 -10.46
N PHE A 267 5.18 -34.67 -11.78
CA PHE A 267 5.74 -33.50 -12.46
C PHE A 267 5.09 -32.20 -11.98
N ALA A 268 3.76 -32.18 -11.81
CA ALA A 268 3.08 -31.04 -11.24
C ALA A 268 3.61 -30.72 -9.83
N ALA A 269 3.80 -31.73 -8.98
CA ALA A 269 4.33 -31.52 -7.62
C ALA A 269 5.72 -30.87 -7.63
N VAL A 270 6.64 -31.35 -8.48
CA VAL A 270 7.98 -30.76 -8.63
C VAL A 270 7.90 -29.33 -9.17
N TYR A 271 7.08 -29.10 -10.20
CA TYR A 271 6.90 -27.78 -10.78
C TYR A 271 6.33 -26.77 -9.76
N ASN A 272 5.39 -27.20 -8.91
CA ASN A 272 4.81 -26.34 -7.88
C ASN A 272 5.85 -25.85 -6.86
N ILE A 273 6.83 -26.69 -6.52
CA ILE A 273 7.96 -26.31 -5.66
C ILE A 273 8.78 -25.22 -6.35
N PHE A 274 9.14 -25.42 -7.62
CA PHE A 274 9.83 -24.43 -8.42
C PHE A 274 9.02 -23.11 -8.52
N ALA A 275 7.73 -23.20 -8.83
CA ALA A 275 6.83 -22.06 -8.97
C ALA A 275 6.77 -21.22 -7.68
N PHE A 276 6.63 -21.86 -6.52
CA PHE A 276 6.67 -21.18 -5.23
C PHE A 276 8.02 -20.51 -4.98
N CYS A 277 9.14 -21.20 -5.23
CA CYS A 277 10.47 -20.62 -5.07
C CYS A 277 10.66 -19.37 -5.95
N MET A 278 10.10 -19.36 -7.17
CA MET A 278 10.16 -18.20 -8.06
C MET A 278 9.34 -16.99 -7.58
N LEU A 279 8.34 -17.17 -6.71
CA LEU A 279 7.60 -16.04 -6.13
C LEU A 279 8.51 -15.12 -5.30
N ILE A 280 9.54 -15.69 -4.65
CA ILE A 280 10.44 -14.92 -3.78
C ILE A 280 11.25 -13.88 -4.57
N PRO A 281 12.04 -14.25 -5.60
CA PRO A 281 12.77 -13.25 -6.38
C PRO A 281 11.83 -12.29 -7.10
N LEU A 282 10.71 -12.77 -7.65
CA LEU A 282 9.78 -11.95 -8.42
C LEU A 282 9.05 -10.91 -7.56
N LEU A 283 8.49 -11.31 -6.41
CA LEU A 283 7.63 -10.42 -5.62
C LEU A 283 8.39 -9.66 -4.53
N TYR A 284 9.57 -10.14 -4.12
CA TYR A 284 10.32 -9.55 -3.00
C TYR A 284 11.69 -9.00 -3.39
N ILE A 285 12.49 -9.72 -4.16
CA ILE A 285 13.88 -9.31 -4.42
C ILE A 285 13.94 -8.24 -5.52
N ILE A 286 13.50 -8.58 -6.73
CA ILE A 286 13.59 -7.70 -7.91
C ILE A 286 12.91 -6.34 -7.68
N PRO A 287 11.69 -6.24 -7.11
CA PRO A 287 11.04 -4.96 -6.91
C PRO A 287 11.71 -4.01 -5.91
N ARG A 288 12.66 -4.51 -5.11
CA ARG A 288 13.44 -3.68 -4.18
C ARG A 288 14.75 -3.18 -4.79
N MET A 289 15.13 -3.71 -5.94
CA MET A 289 16.35 -3.32 -6.66
C MET A 289 16.11 -2.19 -7.67
N THR A 290 14.86 -1.74 -7.80
CA THR A 290 14.44 -0.76 -8.80
C THR A 290 13.41 0.20 -8.20
N ASP A 291 13.34 1.41 -8.76
CA ASP A 291 12.32 2.38 -8.38
C ASP A 291 10.93 1.88 -8.79
N SER A 292 9.94 2.14 -7.92
CA SER A 292 8.56 1.74 -8.17
C SER A 292 7.60 2.81 -7.68
N LEU A 293 6.51 2.97 -8.43
CA LEU A 293 5.37 3.82 -8.03
C LEU A 293 4.64 3.30 -6.79
N HIS A 294 4.82 2.02 -6.44
CA HIS A 294 4.16 1.42 -5.30
C HIS A 294 4.80 1.89 -3.98
N PRO A 295 3.99 2.17 -2.94
CA PRO A 295 4.51 2.48 -1.61
C PRO A 295 5.55 1.46 -1.11
N GLY A 296 6.57 1.96 -0.39
CA GLY A 296 7.65 1.12 0.16
C GLY A 296 8.68 0.64 -0.89
N SER A 297 8.95 1.45 -1.91
CA SER A 297 10.10 1.30 -2.82
C SER A 297 11.28 2.16 -2.31
N GLY A 298 12.53 1.79 -2.65
CA GLY A 298 13.74 2.52 -2.22
C GLY A 298 14.48 1.93 -1.00
N GLY A 299 14.38 0.63 -0.76
CA GLY A 299 15.16 -0.07 0.29
C GLY A 299 14.54 -0.06 1.70
N ASN A 300 13.52 0.76 1.94
CA ASN A 300 12.68 0.64 3.15
C ASN A 300 11.68 -0.51 2.96
N PRO A 301 11.56 -1.49 3.87
CA PRO A 301 10.54 -2.52 3.78
C PRO A 301 9.15 -1.88 3.61
N ALA A 302 8.47 -2.19 2.50
CA ALA A 302 7.05 -1.87 2.36
C ALA A 302 6.30 -2.31 3.62
N PHE A 303 5.70 -1.33 4.31
CA PHE A 303 4.96 -1.52 5.56
C PHE A 303 5.83 -1.81 6.80
N GLY A 304 7.03 -1.23 6.86
CA GLY A 304 7.80 -1.09 8.11
C GLY A 304 7.06 -0.28 9.17
N SER A 305 7.63 -0.22 10.38
CA SER A 305 7.01 0.48 11.52
C SER A 305 6.72 1.97 11.25
N GLU A 306 7.48 2.57 10.33
CA GLU A 306 7.36 3.97 9.90
C GLU A 306 6.36 4.17 8.75
N ASP A 307 6.07 3.12 7.95
CA ASP A 307 5.27 3.23 6.74
C ASP A 307 3.77 2.94 6.97
N LEU A 308 3.45 2.07 7.94
CA LEU A 308 2.07 1.69 8.25
C LEU A 308 1.65 2.21 9.62
N ASP A 309 0.79 3.22 9.62
CA ASP A 309 0.20 3.83 10.81
C ASP A 309 -0.55 2.80 11.69
N ASN A 310 -0.52 2.99 13.01
CA ASN A 310 -1.15 2.06 13.96
C ASN A 310 -2.66 1.87 13.71
N THR A 311 -3.34 2.92 13.26
CA THR A 311 -4.77 2.84 12.89
C THR A 311 -5.00 1.91 11.70
N MET A 312 -4.11 1.94 10.72
CA MET A 312 -4.18 1.05 9.56
C MET A 312 -3.89 -0.40 9.94
N ARG A 313 -2.96 -0.65 10.87
CA ARG A 313 -2.60 -2.01 11.33
C ARG A 313 -3.78 -2.76 11.93
N MET A 314 -4.66 -2.05 12.63
CA MET A 314 -5.87 -2.62 13.24
C MET A 314 -6.84 -3.18 12.20
N VAL A 315 -6.79 -2.70 10.96
CA VAL A 315 -7.61 -3.23 9.85
C VAL A 315 -6.82 -4.22 9.00
N PHE A 316 -5.57 -3.89 8.73
CA PHE A 316 -4.72 -4.62 7.80
C PHE A 316 -4.41 -6.06 8.25
N TYR A 317 -3.97 -6.27 9.49
CA TYR A 317 -3.62 -7.62 9.96
C TYR A 317 -4.84 -8.53 10.13
N PRO A 318 -5.97 -8.07 10.70
CA PRO A 318 -7.21 -8.85 10.70
C PRO A 318 -7.68 -9.23 9.29
N ALA A 319 -7.56 -8.32 8.32
CA ALA A 319 -7.88 -8.62 6.92
C ALA A 319 -6.99 -9.74 6.35
N ILE A 320 -5.68 -9.71 6.60
CA ILE A 320 -4.75 -10.78 6.18
C ILE A 320 -5.18 -12.13 6.77
N ILE A 321 -5.43 -12.18 8.08
CA ILE A 321 -5.86 -13.41 8.76
C ILE A 321 -7.19 -13.89 8.19
N GLY A 322 -8.15 -12.99 7.99
CA GLY A 322 -9.45 -13.28 7.41
C GLY A 322 -9.34 -13.94 6.03
N TRP A 323 -8.54 -13.36 5.13
CA TRP A 323 -8.33 -13.89 3.79
C TRP A 323 -7.53 -15.20 3.76
N ILE A 324 -6.58 -15.41 4.67
CA ILE A 324 -5.90 -16.71 4.83
C ILE A 324 -6.89 -17.79 5.26
N LEU A 325 -7.70 -17.52 6.30
CA LEU A 325 -8.70 -18.47 6.78
C LEU A 325 -9.74 -18.77 5.68
N PHE A 326 -10.21 -17.74 4.98
CA PHE A 326 -11.15 -17.91 3.87
C PHE A 326 -10.54 -18.71 2.72
N GLY A 327 -9.31 -18.40 2.31
CA GLY A 327 -8.58 -19.17 1.29
C GLY A 327 -8.34 -20.64 1.69
N CYS A 328 -8.02 -20.90 2.95
CA CYS A 328 -7.92 -22.27 3.48
C CYS A 328 -9.27 -22.99 3.46
N TRP A 329 -10.37 -22.28 3.74
CA TRP A 329 -11.71 -22.85 3.63
C TRP A 329 -12.07 -23.19 2.19
N MET A 330 -11.88 -22.26 1.24
CA MET A 330 -12.11 -22.50 -0.17
C MET A 330 -11.29 -23.69 -0.66
N SER A 331 -10.00 -23.74 -0.33
CA SER A 331 -9.09 -24.83 -0.70
C SER A 331 -9.58 -26.16 -0.14
N ASN A 332 -10.10 -26.15 1.10
CA ASN A 332 -10.69 -27.33 1.74
C ASN A 332 -11.93 -27.87 1.02
N VAL A 333 -12.77 -26.99 0.47
CA VAL A 333 -13.90 -27.41 -0.36
C VAL A 333 -13.38 -28.00 -1.68
N THR A 334 -12.43 -27.34 -2.33
CA THR A 334 -11.86 -27.76 -3.61
C THR A 334 -11.22 -29.15 -3.55
N TRP A 335 -10.32 -29.42 -2.59
CA TRP A 335 -9.65 -30.73 -2.56
C TRP A 335 -10.60 -31.86 -2.13
N ARG A 336 -11.60 -31.58 -1.29
CA ARG A 336 -12.64 -32.56 -0.95
C ARG A 336 -13.49 -32.92 -2.17
N TYR A 337 -13.79 -31.95 -3.03
CA TYR A 337 -14.45 -32.19 -4.30
C TYR A 337 -13.59 -33.09 -5.21
N LEU A 338 -12.30 -32.78 -5.36
CA LEU A 338 -11.37 -33.61 -6.16
C LEU A 338 -11.32 -35.07 -5.66
N ARG A 339 -11.24 -35.26 -4.35
CA ARG A 339 -11.23 -36.59 -3.74
C ARG A 339 -12.51 -37.38 -3.99
N ILE A 340 -13.68 -36.72 -3.99
CA ILE A 340 -14.95 -37.38 -4.30
C ILE A 340 -15.01 -37.73 -5.78
N ARG A 341 -14.65 -36.77 -6.65
CA ARG A 341 -14.64 -36.96 -8.11
C ARG A 341 -13.84 -38.20 -8.51
N ASP A 342 -12.62 -38.33 -7.98
CA ASP A 342 -11.74 -39.46 -8.33
C ASP A 342 -12.24 -40.81 -7.79
N ARG A 343 -13.16 -40.84 -6.81
CA ARG A 343 -13.84 -42.07 -6.35
C ARG A 343 -15.05 -42.43 -7.20
N THR A 344 -15.60 -41.46 -7.93
CA THR A 344 -16.82 -41.61 -8.75
C THR A 344 -16.54 -41.69 -10.24
N SER A 345 -15.30 -41.42 -10.66
CA SER A 345 -14.87 -41.63 -12.04
C SER A 345 -14.79 -43.13 -12.34
N PRO A 346 -15.47 -43.63 -13.38
CA PRO A 346 -15.49 -45.04 -13.75
C PRO A 346 -14.14 -45.55 -14.27
#